data_AF-A0A2I8VIT0-F1
#
_entry.id   AF-A0A2I8VIT0-F1
#
_cell.length_a   1.000
_cell.length_b   1.000
_cell.length_c   1.000
_cell.angle_alpha   90.00
_cell.angle_beta   90.00
_cell.angle_gamma   90.00
#
_symmetry.space_group_name_H-M   'P 1'
#
loop_
_entity.id
_entity.type
_entity.pdbx_description
1 polymer ?
#
loop_
_entity_poly.entity_id
_entity_poly.type
_entity_poly.pdbx_seq_one_letter_code
_entity_poly.pdbx_strand_id
1 'polypeptide(L)'
;MTLVVLGIDALDPDLVDVSTHPSLTLSSHRAIETIVSSSGEPSTHELWPTIITGLRPEEHGIVLDDGVAWENPLLSVGSRIANVVLPETVRTRLGAWLLTNTDADAFRKPASYYAANGISTVFDGRKAAAIGIPNYVVDEEIPDREHQLRKHMGSLFERDASEPGGHSSSDPVEFYERCLEMSMIRIARVRRALRGRRNELVFGYTSGLDLIGHVSYDRPELRQRAYAELDEFVGELVDDLGDDDELLLVSDHGLQDGLHTEEAMVAATSEELIDDIESVLDVRAAIERELETGAHDVVESTADTTTDGEQSDRVREQLEDLGYM
;
A
#
# COMPACT_ATOMS: atom_id res chain seq x y z
N MET A 1 -7.88 -7.78 21.24
CA MET A 1 -7.59 -6.49 20.60
C MET A 1 -6.64 -6.71 19.43
N THR A 2 -6.99 -6.22 18.25
CA THR A 2 -6.16 -6.16 17.05
C THR A 2 -5.99 -4.70 16.65
N LEU A 3 -4.75 -4.25 16.43
CA LEU A 3 -4.49 -2.97 15.78
C LEU A 3 -4.51 -3.18 14.27
N VAL A 4 -5.32 -2.38 13.57
CA VAL A 4 -5.37 -2.35 12.11
C VAL A 4 -4.71 -1.07 11.62
N VAL A 5 -3.77 -1.20 10.70
CA VAL A 5 -3.19 -0.08 9.96
C VAL A 5 -3.59 -0.24 8.50
N LEU A 6 -4.27 0.76 7.94
CA LEU A 6 -4.62 0.79 6.53
C LEU A 6 -3.89 1.95 5.86
N GLY A 7 -2.88 1.59 5.08
CA GLY A 7 -2.19 2.47 4.17
C GLY A 7 -3.06 2.82 2.98
N ILE A 8 -3.32 4.11 2.79
CA ILE A 8 -4.03 4.65 1.63
C ILE A 8 -3.07 5.60 0.94
N ASP A 9 -2.53 5.16 -0.19
CA ASP A 9 -1.62 5.97 -0.99
C ASP A 9 -2.29 7.27 -1.46
N ALA A 10 -1.58 8.39 -1.35
CA ALA A 10 -2.04 9.71 -1.75
C ALA A 10 -3.34 10.20 -1.07
N LEU A 11 -3.67 9.75 0.14
CA LEU A 11 -4.79 10.33 0.90
C LEU A 11 -4.45 11.77 1.30
N ASP A 12 -4.95 12.72 0.52
CA ASP A 12 -4.68 14.15 0.69
C ASP A 12 -5.56 14.78 1.78
N PRO A 13 -4.98 15.44 2.81
CA PRO A 13 -5.73 16.02 3.91
C PRO A 13 -6.67 17.15 3.51
N ASP A 14 -6.40 17.87 2.40
CA ASP A 14 -7.27 18.96 1.93
C ASP A 14 -8.52 18.46 1.19
N LEU A 15 -8.55 17.17 0.82
CA LEU A 15 -9.65 16.56 0.08
C LEU A 15 -10.58 15.73 0.96
N VAL A 16 -10.22 15.50 2.23
CA VAL A 16 -11.07 14.81 3.20
C VAL A 16 -11.89 15.84 3.99
N ASP A 17 -13.13 15.49 4.34
CA ASP A 17 -14.05 16.37 5.06
C ASP A 17 -14.88 15.53 6.04
N VAL A 18 -14.96 15.94 7.31
CA VAL A 18 -15.64 15.15 8.37
C VAL A 18 -17.12 14.91 8.06
N SER A 19 -17.79 15.83 7.35
CA SER A 19 -19.21 15.69 7.06
C SER A 19 -19.50 14.78 5.85
N THR A 20 -18.54 14.66 4.94
CA THR A 20 -18.66 13.92 3.68
C THR A 20 -17.96 12.58 3.73
N HIS A 21 -16.86 12.49 4.48
CA HIS A 21 -15.94 11.36 4.55
C HIS A 21 -15.68 10.95 6.02
N PRO A 22 -16.74 10.64 6.81
CA PRO A 22 -16.59 10.35 8.23
C PRO A 22 -15.71 9.12 8.52
N SER A 23 -15.65 8.16 7.60
CA SER A 23 -14.83 6.95 7.75
C SER A 23 -13.37 7.19 7.39
N LEU A 24 -13.06 8.17 6.51
CA LEU A 24 -11.69 8.60 6.23
C LEU A 24 -11.14 9.57 7.29
N THR A 25 -12.00 10.32 7.98
CA THR A 25 -11.57 11.18 9.10
C THR A 25 -11.55 10.46 10.45
N LEU A 26 -12.29 9.35 10.57
CA LEU A 26 -12.49 8.61 11.82
C LEU A 26 -12.84 9.56 12.99
N SER A 27 -12.41 9.23 14.22
CA SER A 27 -12.64 10.05 15.41
C SER A 27 -11.73 11.28 15.45
N SER A 28 -10.49 11.13 14.97
CA SER A 28 -9.50 12.20 14.88
C SER A 28 -8.65 12.01 13.64
N HIS A 29 -8.26 13.11 13.00
CA HIS A 29 -7.36 13.12 11.84
C HIS A 29 -6.53 14.40 11.81
N ARG A 30 -5.37 14.34 11.14
CA ARG A 30 -4.50 15.49 10.94
C ARG A 30 -3.58 15.31 9.73
N ALA A 31 -3.17 16.43 9.17
CA ALA A 31 -2.02 16.48 8.28
C ALA A 31 -0.72 16.26 9.08
N ILE A 32 0.25 15.60 8.45
CA ILE A 32 1.59 15.32 8.98
C ILE A 32 2.64 15.57 7.89
N GLU A 33 3.89 15.76 8.30
CA GLU A 33 5.01 15.99 7.37
C GLU A 33 5.41 14.69 6.64
N THR A 34 5.75 14.80 5.35
CA THR A 34 6.35 13.71 4.57
C THR A 34 7.81 14.01 4.20
N ILE A 35 8.48 13.07 3.53
CA ILE A 35 9.85 13.21 3.03
C ILE A 35 9.82 13.38 1.52
N VAL A 36 10.42 14.47 1.05
CA VAL A 36 10.70 14.68 -0.38
C VAL A 36 11.92 13.85 -0.76
N SER A 37 11.78 12.99 -1.77
CA SER A 37 12.86 12.14 -2.25
C SER A 37 13.93 12.93 -3.00
N SER A 38 15.01 12.26 -3.37
CA SER A 38 16.07 12.79 -4.25
C SER A 38 15.53 13.32 -5.58
N SER A 39 14.43 12.76 -6.11
CA SER A 39 13.81 13.18 -7.37
C SER A 39 13.01 14.49 -7.24
N GLY A 40 12.93 15.08 -6.04
CA GLY A 40 12.26 16.35 -5.80
C GLY A 40 10.76 16.25 -5.55
N GLU A 41 10.24 15.03 -5.37
CA GLU A 41 8.85 14.74 -4.99
C GLU A 41 8.80 13.60 -3.96
N PRO A 42 7.77 13.52 -3.10
CA PRO A 42 7.53 12.34 -2.26
C PRO A 42 7.47 11.05 -3.09
N SER A 43 7.93 9.93 -2.54
CA SER A 43 7.97 8.66 -3.26
C SER A 43 7.45 7.51 -2.42
N THR A 44 6.36 6.90 -2.87
CA THR A 44 5.82 5.64 -2.36
C THR A 44 6.92 4.57 -2.16
N HIS A 45 7.91 4.51 -3.07
CA HIS A 45 8.96 3.51 -2.97
C HIS A 45 9.86 3.67 -1.74
N GLU A 46 10.08 4.89 -1.29
CA GLU A 46 10.91 5.21 -0.13
C GLU A 46 10.08 5.32 1.16
N LEU A 47 8.86 5.88 1.05
CA LEU A 47 8.06 6.29 2.19
C LEU A 47 7.40 5.12 2.92
N TRP A 48 6.96 4.06 2.23
CA TRP A 48 6.41 2.88 2.94
C TRP A 48 7.47 2.13 3.77
N PRO A 49 8.70 1.91 3.27
CA PRO A 49 9.82 1.49 4.12
C PRO A 49 10.07 2.44 5.29
N THR A 50 10.00 3.76 5.08
CA THR A 50 10.10 4.74 6.17
C THR A 50 9.02 4.52 7.22
N ILE A 51 7.75 4.42 6.82
CA ILE A 51 6.60 4.22 7.72
C ILE A 51 6.73 2.96 8.57
N ILE A 52 7.13 1.83 7.97
CA ILE A 52 7.24 0.55 8.70
C ILE A 52 8.51 0.42 9.53
N THR A 53 9.52 1.29 9.33
CA THR A 53 10.82 1.23 10.05
C THR A 53 11.10 2.43 10.94
N GLY A 54 10.38 3.55 10.77
CA GLY A 54 10.68 4.83 11.43
C GLY A 54 12.03 5.43 11.04
N LEU A 55 12.64 4.95 9.96
CA LEU A 55 13.96 5.37 9.48
C LEU A 55 13.83 6.20 8.21
N ARG A 56 14.78 7.11 7.97
CA ARG A 56 14.86 7.83 6.68
C ARG A 56 15.29 6.91 5.53
N PRO A 57 15.04 7.31 4.27
CA PRO A 57 15.46 6.57 3.08
C PRO A 57 16.93 6.11 3.10
N GLU A 58 17.85 7.00 3.50
CA GLU A 58 19.28 6.70 3.56
C GLU A 58 19.64 5.71 4.68
N GLU A 59 18.82 5.63 5.72
CA GLU A 59 19.05 4.78 6.90
C GLU A 59 18.55 3.36 6.66
N HIS A 60 17.38 3.18 6.01
CA HIS A 60 16.91 1.85 5.60
C HIS A 60 17.46 1.38 4.24
N GLY A 61 18.17 2.26 3.52
CA GLY A 61 18.89 1.94 2.28
C GLY A 61 18.02 1.66 1.07
N ILE A 62 16.74 2.06 1.12
CA ILE A 62 15.82 1.98 -0.03
C ILE A 62 15.61 3.41 -0.50
N VAL A 63 16.41 3.80 -1.48
CA VAL A 63 16.45 5.14 -2.05
C VAL A 63 16.19 5.08 -3.55
N LEU A 64 15.53 6.10 -4.08
CA LEU A 64 15.48 6.40 -5.49
C LEU A 64 16.85 6.98 -5.89
N ASP A 65 17.60 6.21 -6.67
CA ASP A 65 18.72 6.78 -7.41
C ASP A 65 18.17 7.51 -8.65
N ASP A 66 18.65 8.74 -8.91
CA ASP A 66 18.37 9.61 -10.07
C ASP A 66 18.76 9.00 -11.45
N GLY A 67 18.90 7.69 -11.54
CA GLY A 67 19.28 7.01 -12.76
C GLY A 67 19.37 5.51 -12.59
N VAL A 68 18.23 4.83 -12.70
CA VAL A 68 18.12 3.49 -13.29
C VAL A 68 19.21 2.52 -12.81
N ALA A 69 19.16 2.14 -11.54
CA ALA A 69 20.01 1.09 -10.98
C ALA A 69 19.45 -0.29 -11.35
N TRP A 70 19.82 -0.82 -12.53
CA TRP A 70 19.58 -2.22 -12.88
C TRP A 70 20.71 -3.11 -12.34
N GLU A 71 20.41 -4.01 -11.40
CA GLU A 71 21.33 -5.06 -10.94
C GLU A 71 21.40 -6.25 -11.92
N ASN A 72 21.66 -6.00 -13.21
CA ASN A 72 21.96 -7.06 -14.18
C ASN A 72 23.29 -6.80 -14.91
N PRO A 73 24.34 -7.64 -14.72
CA PRO A 73 25.67 -7.43 -15.28
C PRO A 73 25.68 -7.23 -16.80
N LEU A 74 24.75 -7.86 -17.54
CA LEU A 74 24.68 -7.77 -19.00
C LEU A 74 24.04 -6.46 -19.50
N LEU A 75 23.17 -5.82 -18.71
CA LEU A 75 22.55 -4.53 -19.03
C LEU A 75 23.44 -3.34 -18.64
N SER A 76 24.35 -3.52 -17.66
CA SER A 76 25.33 -2.50 -17.23
C SER A 76 26.28 -2.04 -18.34
N VAL A 77 26.52 -2.90 -19.34
CA VAL A 77 27.37 -2.60 -20.50
C VAL A 77 26.60 -1.79 -21.55
N GLY A 78 25.30 -2.06 -21.73
CA GLY A 78 24.43 -1.30 -22.63
C GLY A 78 24.07 0.09 -22.08
N SER A 79 23.78 0.19 -20.78
CA SER A 79 23.42 1.46 -20.13
C SER A 79 24.57 2.45 -20.06
N ARG A 80 25.83 2.00 -19.91
CA ARG A 80 27.01 2.87 -19.96
C ARG A 80 27.22 3.55 -21.32
N ILE A 81 26.81 2.91 -22.42
CA ILE A 81 26.89 3.49 -23.76
C ILE A 81 25.71 4.44 -23.99
N ALA A 82 24.51 4.08 -23.51
CA ALA A 82 23.31 4.91 -23.57
C ALA A 82 23.45 6.22 -22.76
N ASN A 83 24.09 6.17 -21.58
CA ASN A 83 24.28 7.30 -20.66
C ASN A 83 25.17 8.41 -21.21
N VAL A 84 26.00 8.13 -22.23
CA VAL A 84 26.89 9.12 -22.85
C VAL A 84 26.26 9.74 -24.10
N VAL A 85 25.29 9.06 -24.73
CA VAL A 85 24.82 9.40 -26.08
C VAL A 85 23.38 9.93 -26.11
N LEU A 86 22.56 9.57 -25.12
CA LEU A 86 21.13 9.92 -25.13
C LEU A 86 20.84 11.17 -24.27
N PRO A 87 20.09 12.15 -24.82
CA PRO A 87 19.58 13.28 -24.05
C PRO A 87 18.79 12.82 -22.81
N GLU A 88 18.83 13.62 -21.75
CA GLU A 88 18.14 13.36 -20.47
C GLU A 88 16.66 13.01 -20.65
N THR A 89 15.95 13.74 -21.51
CA THR A 89 14.54 13.48 -21.84
C THR A 89 14.28 12.10 -22.46
N VAL A 90 15.25 11.57 -23.23
CA VAL A 90 15.15 10.24 -23.84
C VAL A 90 15.48 9.15 -22.82
N ARG A 91 16.38 9.42 -21.87
CA ARG A 91 16.68 8.53 -20.74
C ARG A 91 15.50 8.41 -19.79
N THR A 92 14.84 9.51 -19.44
CA THR A 92 13.62 9.50 -18.63
C THR A 92 12.49 8.75 -19.33
N ARG A 93 12.32 8.93 -20.65
CA ARG A 93 11.32 8.19 -21.43
C ARG A 93 11.62 6.70 -21.55
N LEU A 94 12.89 6.31 -21.73
CA LEU A 94 13.29 4.91 -21.74
C LEU A 94 13.21 4.27 -20.35
N GLY A 95 13.56 5.00 -19.30
CA GLY A 95 13.41 4.57 -17.91
C GLY A 95 11.94 4.35 -17.57
N ALA A 96 11.07 5.32 -17.86
CA ALA A 96 9.62 5.19 -17.68
C ALA A 96 9.04 4.04 -18.51
N TRP A 97 9.38 3.93 -19.80
CA TRP A 97 8.92 2.83 -20.65
C TRP A 97 9.40 1.47 -20.14
N LEU A 98 10.65 1.36 -19.65
CA LEU A 98 11.17 0.11 -19.07
C LEU A 98 10.49 -0.21 -17.73
N LEU A 99 10.23 0.77 -16.86
CA LEU A 99 9.50 0.58 -15.60
C LEU A 99 8.07 0.09 -15.83
N THR A 100 7.42 0.56 -16.90
CA THR A 100 6.07 0.13 -17.28
C THR A 100 6.05 -1.21 -18.05
N ASN A 101 7.10 -1.55 -18.81
CA ASN A 101 7.10 -2.71 -19.73
C ASN A 101 8.13 -3.82 -19.43
N THR A 102 8.93 -3.75 -18.36
CA THR A 102 9.86 -4.85 -18.02
C THR A 102 9.53 -5.54 -16.72
N ASP A 103 9.61 -6.88 -16.74
CA ASP A 103 9.49 -7.79 -15.59
C ASP A 103 10.58 -7.64 -14.52
N ALA A 104 11.47 -6.66 -14.67
CA ALA A 104 12.50 -6.37 -13.70
C ALA A 104 11.88 -5.49 -12.60
N ASP A 105 11.30 -6.17 -11.61
CA ASP A 105 10.79 -5.63 -10.34
C ASP A 105 11.91 -4.97 -9.52
N ALA A 106 12.49 -3.88 -10.03
CA ALA A 106 13.60 -3.16 -9.40
C ALA A 106 13.21 -2.56 -8.03
N PHE A 107 11.91 -2.47 -7.74
CA PHE A 107 11.35 -1.83 -6.54
C PHE A 107 10.50 -2.78 -5.69
N ARG A 108 10.96 -4.04 -5.54
CA ARG A 108 10.35 -4.99 -4.60
C ARG A 108 11.42 -5.61 -3.72
N LYS A 109 11.61 -5.04 -2.52
CA LYS A 109 12.40 -5.69 -1.48
C LYS A 109 11.55 -6.77 -0.75
N PRO A 110 12.09 -7.99 -0.57
CA PRO A 110 11.42 -8.99 0.25
C PRO A 110 11.49 -8.62 1.73
N ALA A 111 10.58 -9.14 2.55
CA ALA A 111 10.61 -8.92 4.00
C ALA A 111 11.96 -9.36 4.63
N SER A 112 12.61 -10.37 4.04
CA SER A 112 13.94 -10.84 4.43
C SER A 112 15.05 -9.80 4.28
N TYR A 113 14.87 -8.77 3.42
CA TYR A 113 15.82 -7.67 3.25
C TYR A 113 16.08 -6.95 4.57
N TYR A 114 15.03 -6.63 5.33
CA TYR A 114 15.14 -5.84 6.55
C TYR A 114 15.96 -6.59 7.60
N ALA A 115 15.62 -7.84 7.88
CA ALA A 115 16.38 -8.69 8.79
C ALA A 115 17.84 -8.90 8.35
N ALA A 116 18.08 -9.10 7.04
CA ALA A 116 19.43 -9.26 6.49
C ALA A 116 20.30 -8.02 6.67
N ASN A 117 19.69 -6.83 6.76
CA ASN A 117 20.38 -5.56 6.97
C ASN A 117 20.31 -5.07 8.43
N GLY A 118 19.79 -5.89 9.36
CA GLY A 118 19.66 -5.51 10.77
C GLY A 118 18.67 -4.37 11.02
N ILE A 119 17.71 -4.18 10.11
CA ILE A 119 16.66 -3.17 10.21
C ILE A 119 15.42 -3.85 10.81
N SER A 120 14.89 -3.27 11.88
CA SER A 120 13.64 -3.72 12.47
C SER A 120 12.44 -3.06 11.82
N THR A 121 11.32 -3.77 11.78
CA THR A 121 10.04 -3.30 11.26
C THR A 121 8.94 -3.43 12.30
N VAL A 122 7.81 -2.75 12.09
CA VAL A 122 6.59 -2.91 12.92
C VAL A 122 6.08 -4.36 13.03
N PHE A 123 6.52 -5.26 12.14
CA PHE A 123 6.09 -6.66 12.10
C PHE A 123 6.90 -7.58 13.01
N ASP A 124 8.06 -7.13 13.50
CA ASP A 124 8.97 -8.01 14.23
C ASP A 124 8.42 -8.39 15.62
N GLY A 125 8.64 -9.64 16.00
CA GLY A 125 8.34 -10.13 17.36
C GLY A 125 6.87 -10.36 17.69
N ARG A 126 5.96 -10.25 16.72
CA ARG A 126 4.51 -10.34 16.94
C ARG A 126 3.78 -11.11 15.84
N LYS A 127 2.54 -11.53 16.09
CA LYS A 127 1.69 -12.13 15.06
C LYS A 127 1.06 -11.02 14.21
N ALA A 128 1.57 -10.84 13.00
CA ALA A 128 1.10 -9.80 12.10
C ALA A 128 0.71 -10.31 10.71
N ALA A 129 -0.26 -9.64 10.08
CA ALA A 129 -0.57 -9.80 8.68
C ALA A 129 -0.15 -8.55 7.90
N ALA A 130 0.87 -8.67 7.05
CA ALA A 130 1.30 -7.64 6.12
C ALA A 130 0.68 -7.89 4.73
N ILE A 131 -0.09 -6.93 4.21
CA ILE A 131 -0.92 -7.11 3.02
C ILE A 131 -0.60 -6.01 2.01
N GLY A 132 0.29 -6.32 1.06
CA GLY A 132 0.52 -5.46 -0.10
C GLY A 132 1.44 -4.27 0.10
N ILE A 133 2.15 -4.23 1.21
CA ILE A 133 3.00 -3.09 1.58
C ILE A 133 4.15 -2.95 0.57
N PRO A 134 4.33 -1.77 -0.04
CA PRO A 134 5.43 -1.53 -0.98
C PRO A 134 6.78 -1.83 -0.32
N ASN A 135 7.67 -2.48 -1.08
CA ASN A 135 8.99 -2.90 -0.59
C ASN A 135 8.98 -3.78 0.68
N TYR A 136 7.88 -4.50 0.96
CA TYR A 136 7.82 -5.50 2.03
C TYR A 136 7.09 -6.77 1.54
N VAL A 137 7.76 -7.54 0.67
CA VAL A 137 7.16 -8.74 0.06
C VAL A 137 7.32 -9.95 0.97
N VAL A 138 6.19 -10.47 1.49
CA VAL A 138 6.18 -11.66 2.38
C VAL A 138 6.21 -12.98 1.60
N ASP A 139 5.58 -13.02 0.42
CA ASP A 139 5.55 -14.19 -0.47
C ASP A 139 6.08 -13.77 -1.84
N GLU A 140 7.28 -14.25 -2.18
CA GLU A 140 7.96 -13.94 -3.44
C GLU A 140 7.48 -14.83 -4.61
N GLU A 141 6.81 -15.95 -4.30
CA GLU A 141 6.39 -16.92 -5.32
C GLU A 141 5.02 -16.57 -5.91
N ILE A 142 4.14 -15.96 -5.12
CA ILE A 142 2.79 -15.58 -5.53
C ILE A 142 2.71 -14.06 -5.75
N PRO A 143 2.74 -13.58 -7.01
CA PRO A 143 2.55 -12.16 -7.27
C PRO A 143 1.16 -11.75 -6.82
N ASP A 144 1.09 -10.68 -6.02
CA ASP A 144 -0.18 -10.22 -5.51
C ASP A 144 -1.09 -9.71 -6.65
N ARG A 145 -2.40 -9.70 -6.40
CA ARG A 145 -3.41 -9.37 -7.41
C ARG A 145 -3.32 -7.94 -7.94
N GLU A 146 -3.01 -6.97 -7.09
CA GLU A 146 -2.81 -5.58 -7.51
C GLU A 146 -1.57 -5.47 -8.40
N HIS A 147 -0.49 -6.18 -8.06
CA HIS A 147 0.70 -6.26 -8.92
C HIS A 147 0.38 -6.85 -10.29
N GLN A 148 -0.42 -7.92 -10.33
CA GLN A 148 -0.90 -8.50 -11.59
C GLN A 148 -1.74 -7.48 -12.39
N LEU A 149 -2.67 -6.79 -11.73
CA LEU A 149 -3.51 -5.78 -12.38
C LEU A 149 -2.66 -4.63 -12.94
N ARG A 150 -1.68 -4.13 -12.18
CA ARG A 150 -0.73 -3.08 -12.62
C ARG A 150 0.07 -3.50 -13.85
N LYS A 151 0.58 -4.73 -13.90
CA LYS A 151 1.28 -5.28 -15.10
C LYS A 151 0.40 -5.32 -16.36
N HIS A 152 -0.92 -5.30 -16.19
CA HIS A 152 -1.88 -5.38 -17.29
C HIS A 152 -2.57 -4.05 -17.61
N MET A 153 -2.13 -2.94 -17.02
CA MET A 153 -2.75 -1.62 -17.27
C MET A 153 -2.42 -1.07 -18.66
N GLY A 154 -1.24 -1.32 -19.23
CA GLY A 154 -0.92 -0.95 -20.62
C GLY A 154 -1.29 0.49 -20.95
N SER A 155 -2.13 0.69 -21.98
CA SER A 155 -2.58 2.03 -22.42
C SER A 155 -3.54 2.74 -21.45
N LEU A 156 -3.99 2.06 -20.40
CA LEU A 156 -4.82 2.67 -19.36
C LEU A 156 -4.01 3.55 -18.40
N PHE A 157 -2.68 3.42 -18.37
CA PHE A 157 -1.82 4.21 -17.49
C PHE A 157 -0.49 4.51 -18.18
N GLU A 158 -0.47 5.57 -18.98
CA GLU A 158 0.71 6.01 -19.72
C GLU A 158 1.21 7.35 -19.17
N ARG A 159 2.52 7.44 -18.94
CA ARG A 159 3.14 8.70 -18.55
C ARG A 159 3.00 9.72 -19.68
N ASP A 160 2.33 10.83 -19.43
CA ASP A 160 2.27 11.92 -20.38
C ASP A 160 3.56 12.74 -20.27
N ALA A 161 4.43 12.62 -21.28
CA ALA A 161 5.69 13.36 -21.29
C ALA A 161 5.54 14.86 -21.62
N SER A 162 4.30 15.35 -21.82
CA SER A 162 3.98 16.75 -22.12
C SER A 162 3.38 17.51 -20.94
N GLU A 163 2.95 16.83 -19.88
CA GLU A 163 2.40 17.40 -18.65
C GLU A 163 3.32 17.05 -17.46
N PRO A 164 3.67 17.99 -16.56
CA PRO A 164 4.35 17.66 -15.31
C PRO A 164 3.44 16.76 -14.44
N GLY A 165 3.89 15.55 -14.09
CA GLY A 165 3.19 14.64 -13.16
C GLY A 165 1.94 13.93 -13.69
N GLY A 166 1.37 14.40 -14.80
CA GLY A 166 0.17 13.82 -15.39
C GLY A 166 0.38 12.45 -16.02
N HIS A 167 -0.48 11.49 -15.64
CA HIS A 167 -0.66 10.27 -16.39
C HIS A 167 -1.90 10.40 -17.27
N SER A 168 -1.85 9.81 -18.46
CA SER A 168 -2.98 9.74 -19.38
C SER A 168 -3.50 8.32 -19.47
N SER A 169 -4.79 8.20 -19.75
CA SER A 169 -5.46 6.91 -19.94
C SER A 169 -6.26 6.92 -21.22
N SER A 170 -6.17 5.84 -22.00
CA SER A 170 -7.00 5.63 -23.19
C SER A 170 -8.49 5.46 -22.83
N ASP A 171 -8.79 5.00 -21.62
CA ASP A 171 -10.14 4.89 -21.07
C ASP A 171 -10.11 5.17 -19.55
N PRO A 172 -10.27 6.44 -19.15
CA PRO A 172 -10.20 6.82 -17.73
C PRO A 172 -11.30 6.20 -16.87
N VAL A 173 -12.43 5.77 -17.45
CA VAL A 173 -13.49 5.10 -16.69
C VAL A 173 -13.10 3.66 -16.43
N GLU A 174 -12.62 2.93 -17.44
CA GLU A 174 -12.08 1.58 -17.21
C GLU A 174 -10.91 1.60 -16.22
N PHE A 175 -10.00 2.57 -16.36
CA PHE A 175 -8.89 2.74 -15.42
C PHE A 175 -9.35 2.98 -13.98
N TYR A 176 -10.35 3.86 -13.79
CA TYR A 176 -10.97 4.10 -12.49
C TYR A 176 -11.52 2.81 -11.86
N GLU A 177 -12.31 2.03 -12.61
CA GLU A 177 -12.89 0.77 -12.14
C GLU A 177 -11.80 -0.25 -11.74
N ARG A 178 -10.67 -0.29 -12.47
CA ARG A 178 -9.53 -1.15 -12.11
C ARG A 178 -8.84 -0.70 -10.83
N CYS A 179 -8.67 0.60 -10.63
CA CYS A 179 -8.06 1.13 -9.42
C CYS A 179 -8.95 0.87 -8.19
N LEU A 180 -10.27 0.98 -8.33
CA LEU A 180 -11.19 0.59 -7.27
C LEU A 180 -11.21 -0.92 -7.02
N GLU A 181 -11.11 -1.76 -8.06
CA GLU A 181 -10.94 -3.21 -7.89
C GLU A 181 -9.71 -3.51 -7.02
N MET A 182 -8.59 -2.81 -7.24
CA MET A 182 -7.38 -2.94 -6.41
C MET A 182 -7.64 -2.59 -4.94
N SER A 183 -8.23 -1.40 -4.68
CA SER A 183 -8.57 -0.96 -3.32
C SER A 183 -9.50 -1.92 -2.61
N MET A 184 -10.56 -2.35 -3.29
CA MET A 184 -11.54 -3.28 -2.74
C MET A 184 -10.89 -4.61 -2.36
N ILE A 185 -10.03 -5.16 -3.20
CA ILE A 185 -9.34 -6.44 -2.92
C ILE A 185 -8.42 -6.31 -1.71
N ARG A 186 -7.66 -5.21 -1.59
CA ARG A 186 -6.76 -4.99 -0.46
C ARG A 186 -7.52 -4.83 0.84
N ILE A 187 -8.54 -3.99 0.86
CA ILE A 187 -9.38 -3.75 2.04
C ILE A 187 -10.12 -5.05 2.43
N ALA A 188 -10.64 -5.82 1.47
CA ALA A 188 -11.26 -7.11 1.76
C ALA A 188 -10.28 -8.10 2.42
N ARG A 189 -9.00 -8.11 2.03
CA ARG A 189 -7.98 -8.93 2.68
C ARG A 189 -7.67 -8.45 4.10
N VAL A 190 -7.60 -7.14 4.33
CA VAL A 190 -7.45 -6.54 5.67
C VAL A 190 -8.60 -6.97 6.56
N ARG A 191 -9.85 -6.76 6.11
CA ARG A 191 -11.07 -7.18 6.81
C ARG A 191 -11.06 -8.68 7.13
N ARG A 192 -10.66 -9.53 6.17
CA ARG A 192 -10.55 -10.97 6.41
C ARG A 192 -9.51 -11.31 7.47
N ALA A 193 -8.37 -10.62 7.49
CA ALA A 193 -7.32 -10.82 8.50
C ALA A 193 -7.79 -10.36 9.89
N LEU A 194 -8.45 -9.20 9.99
CA LEU A 194 -9.08 -8.69 11.21
C LEU A 194 -10.11 -9.67 11.77
N ARG A 195 -11.13 -10.03 10.97
CA ARG A 195 -12.18 -11.00 11.35
C ARG A 195 -11.62 -12.38 11.71
N GLY A 196 -10.41 -12.69 11.26
CA GLY A 196 -9.70 -13.91 11.63
C GLY A 196 -9.31 -13.97 13.10
N ARG A 197 -9.10 -12.82 13.76
CA ARG A 197 -8.71 -12.71 15.18
C ARG A 197 -7.44 -13.49 15.54
N ARG A 198 -6.53 -13.65 14.57
CA ARG A 198 -5.27 -14.40 14.71
C ARG A 198 -4.03 -13.52 14.81
N ASN A 199 -4.18 -12.22 14.59
CA ASN A 199 -3.08 -11.27 14.50
C ASN A 199 -3.27 -10.16 15.54
N GLU A 200 -2.16 -9.73 16.13
CA GLU A 200 -2.06 -8.53 16.97
C GLU A 200 -2.07 -7.28 16.08
N LEU A 201 -1.41 -7.36 14.92
CA LEU A 201 -1.31 -6.29 13.93
C LEU A 201 -1.82 -6.77 12.56
N VAL A 202 -2.70 -6.01 11.93
CA VAL A 202 -3.04 -6.17 10.51
C VAL A 202 -2.66 -4.89 9.79
N PHE A 203 -1.68 -4.95 8.89
CA PHE A 203 -1.25 -3.81 8.10
C PHE A 203 -1.54 -4.08 6.63
N GLY A 204 -2.49 -3.34 6.04
CA GLY A 204 -2.75 -3.36 4.61
C GLY A 204 -2.37 -2.07 3.92
N TYR A 205 -2.18 -2.14 2.61
CA TYR A 205 -1.93 -0.98 1.76
C TYR A 205 -2.77 -1.08 0.47
N THR A 206 -3.23 0.05 -0.04
CA THR A 206 -3.77 0.19 -1.39
C THR A 206 -3.26 1.45 -2.08
N SER A 207 -3.00 1.33 -3.38
CA SER A 207 -2.57 2.42 -4.25
C SER A 207 -3.66 3.02 -5.14
N GLY A 208 -4.90 2.51 -5.03
CA GLY A 208 -5.94 2.85 -6.00
C GLY A 208 -6.27 4.35 -6.06
N LEU A 209 -6.20 5.04 -4.92
CA LEU A 209 -6.50 6.48 -4.84
C LEU A 209 -5.44 7.33 -5.56
N ASP A 210 -4.17 7.08 -5.29
CA ASP A 210 -3.02 7.70 -5.98
C ASP A 210 -3.10 7.58 -7.50
N LEU A 211 -3.28 6.34 -7.98
CA LEU A 211 -3.41 6.05 -9.41
C LEU A 211 -4.55 6.85 -10.06
N ILE A 212 -5.72 6.89 -9.42
CA ILE A 212 -6.86 7.69 -9.88
C ILE A 212 -6.50 9.18 -9.89
N GLY A 213 -5.82 9.67 -8.86
CA GLY A 213 -5.35 11.05 -8.75
C GLY A 213 -4.51 11.50 -9.95
N HIS A 214 -3.52 10.69 -10.34
CA HIS A 214 -2.64 10.99 -11.47
C HIS A 214 -3.33 11.05 -12.84
N VAL A 215 -4.42 10.31 -13.03
CA VAL A 215 -5.15 10.25 -14.31
C VAL A 215 -6.35 11.19 -14.35
N SER A 216 -6.97 11.46 -13.20
CA SER A 216 -8.23 12.20 -13.11
C SER A 216 -8.08 13.58 -12.44
N TYR A 217 -6.86 14.10 -12.36
CA TYR A 217 -6.58 15.42 -11.75
C TYR A 217 -7.42 16.56 -12.35
N ASP A 218 -7.68 16.52 -13.66
CA ASP A 218 -8.52 17.45 -14.41
C ASP A 218 -10.03 17.15 -14.33
N ARG A 219 -10.43 16.10 -13.59
CA ARG A 219 -11.80 15.59 -13.45
C ARG A 219 -12.20 15.51 -11.97
N PRO A 220 -12.55 16.64 -11.35
CA PRO A 220 -12.87 16.70 -9.93
C PRO A 220 -14.03 15.77 -9.52
N GLU A 221 -14.99 15.51 -10.41
CA GLU A 221 -16.09 14.58 -10.14
C GLU A 221 -15.63 13.13 -9.96
N LEU A 222 -14.66 12.65 -10.75
CA LEU A 222 -14.10 11.30 -10.60
C LEU A 222 -13.27 11.19 -9.33
N ARG A 223 -12.47 12.22 -9.02
CA ARG A 223 -11.71 12.28 -7.77
C ARG A 223 -12.62 12.26 -6.54
N GLN A 224 -13.66 13.10 -6.51
CA GLN A 224 -14.64 13.12 -5.42
C GLN A 224 -15.34 11.76 -5.26
N ARG A 225 -15.66 11.11 -6.38
CA ARG A 225 -16.25 9.78 -6.35
C ARG A 225 -15.29 8.73 -5.77
N ALA A 226 -13.99 8.79 -6.10
CA ALA A 226 -12.99 7.89 -5.52
C ALA A 226 -12.90 8.03 -4.00
N TYR A 227 -12.89 9.25 -3.48
CA TYR A 227 -12.89 9.52 -2.04
C TYR A 227 -14.18 9.00 -1.37
N ALA A 228 -15.34 9.21 -1.99
CA ALA A 228 -16.61 8.72 -1.47
C ALA A 228 -16.70 7.18 -1.44
N GLU A 229 -16.25 6.49 -2.50
CA GLU A 229 -16.23 5.02 -2.54
C GLU A 229 -15.20 4.44 -1.56
N LEU A 230 -14.06 5.11 -1.39
CA LEU A 230 -13.07 4.69 -0.42
C LEU A 230 -13.55 4.91 1.03
N ASP A 231 -14.27 5.99 1.31
CA ASP A 231 -14.94 6.21 2.59
C ASP A 231 -15.92 5.07 2.90
N GLU A 232 -16.72 4.63 1.91
CA GLU A 232 -17.60 3.47 2.08
C GLU A 232 -16.82 2.20 2.40
N PHE A 233 -15.72 1.91 1.68
CA PHE A 233 -14.90 0.72 1.95
C PHE A 233 -14.23 0.75 3.32
N VAL A 234 -13.79 1.92 3.78
CA VAL A 234 -13.24 2.09 5.14
C VAL A 234 -14.35 1.97 6.18
N GLY A 235 -15.54 2.50 5.93
CA GLY A 235 -16.72 2.31 6.78
C GLY A 235 -17.04 0.82 6.99
N GLU A 236 -16.96 0.02 5.92
CA GLU A 236 -17.13 -1.44 6.02
C GLU A 236 -16.03 -2.15 6.85
N LEU A 237 -14.82 -1.58 6.91
CA LEU A 237 -13.74 -2.05 7.77
C LEU A 237 -13.98 -1.61 9.22
N VAL A 238 -14.45 -0.39 9.45
CA VAL A 238 -14.84 0.11 10.77
C VAL A 238 -15.94 -0.76 11.38
N ASP A 239 -16.93 -1.16 10.58
CA ASP A 239 -18.00 -2.08 11.01
C ASP A 239 -17.50 -3.47 11.44
N ASP A 240 -16.28 -3.85 11.06
CA ASP A 240 -15.64 -5.12 11.44
C ASP A 240 -14.82 -5.05 12.73
N LEU A 241 -14.51 -3.84 13.20
CA LEU A 241 -13.79 -3.62 14.45
C LEU A 241 -14.65 -4.09 15.64
N GLY A 242 -14.00 -4.73 16.59
CA GLY A 242 -14.58 -4.99 17.91
C GLY A 242 -14.36 -3.80 18.83
N ASP A 243 -15.05 -3.79 19.97
CA ASP A 243 -15.01 -2.69 20.96
C ASP A 243 -13.59 -2.36 21.45
N ASP A 244 -12.68 -3.33 21.42
CA ASP A 244 -11.29 -3.18 21.86
C ASP A 244 -10.30 -3.10 20.69
N ASP A 245 -10.73 -3.04 19.42
CA ASP A 245 -9.80 -2.89 18.29
C ASP A 245 -9.58 -1.41 17.94
N GLU A 246 -8.40 -1.11 17.40
CA GLU A 246 -8.05 0.23 16.94
C GLU A 246 -7.74 0.22 15.44
N LEU A 247 -8.07 1.30 14.75
CA LEU A 247 -7.77 1.54 13.33
C LEU A 247 -6.96 2.83 13.19
N LEU A 248 -5.83 2.72 12.50
CA LEU A 248 -5.01 3.81 12.01
C LEU A 248 -5.04 3.83 10.48
N LEU A 249 -5.52 4.92 9.90
CA LEU A 249 -5.30 5.25 8.49
C LEU A 249 -4.01 6.05 8.38
N VAL A 250 -3.19 5.74 7.39
CA VAL A 250 -1.96 6.47 7.09
C VAL A 250 -1.80 6.62 5.58
N SER A 251 -1.43 7.81 5.14
CA SER A 251 -0.83 8.02 3.83
C SER A 251 0.65 8.35 3.96
N ASP A 252 1.37 8.12 2.87
CA ASP A 252 2.75 8.53 2.65
C ASP A 252 2.85 9.95 2.12
N HIS A 253 1.87 10.40 1.34
CA HIS A 253 1.70 11.78 0.87
C HIS A 253 0.23 12.05 0.51
N GLY A 254 -0.07 13.26 0.04
CA GLY A 254 -1.30 13.62 -0.67
C GLY A 254 -1.06 13.78 -2.18
N LEU A 255 -2.08 14.21 -2.91
CA LEU A 255 -2.02 14.42 -4.35
C LEU A 255 -3.01 15.49 -4.79
N GLN A 256 -2.47 16.54 -5.42
CA GLN A 256 -3.25 17.64 -6.01
C GLN A 256 -2.72 17.96 -7.40
N ASP A 257 -3.62 18.30 -8.33
CA ASP A 257 -3.28 18.64 -9.71
C ASP A 257 -2.40 17.59 -10.43
N GLY A 258 -2.51 16.31 -10.03
CA GLY A 258 -1.76 15.19 -10.60
C GLY A 258 -0.34 15.05 -10.06
N LEU A 259 0.02 15.83 -9.03
CA LEU A 259 1.32 15.87 -8.40
C LEU A 259 1.21 15.49 -6.92
N HIS A 260 2.23 14.80 -6.41
CA HIS A 260 2.33 14.52 -4.99
C HIS A 260 2.48 15.82 -4.19
N THR A 261 1.79 15.91 -3.05
CA THR A 261 1.92 17.05 -2.12
C THR A 261 2.94 16.75 -1.03
N GLU A 262 3.55 17.79 -0.45
CA GLU A 262 4.54 17.65 0.64
C GLU A 262 3.89 17.41 2.02
N GLU A 263 2.64 16.96 2.04
CA GLU A 263 1.88 16.62 3.24
C GLU A 263 1.36 15.20 3.12
N ALA A 264 1.28 14.49 4.24
CA ALA A 264 0.58 13.23 4.36
C ALA A 264 -0.53 13.35 5.41
N MET A 265 -1.30 12.30 5.61
CA MET A 265 -2.44 12.28 6.50
C MET A 265 -2.42 11.05 7.40
N VAL A 266 -2.82 11.25 8.65
CA VAL A 266 -3.22 10.16 9.54
C VAL A 266 -4.63 10.40 10.08
N ALA A 267 -5.36 9.32 10.30
CA ALA A 267 -6.64 9.33 10.99
C ALA A 267 -6.76 8.09 11.88
N ALA A 268 -7.44 8.20 13.02
CA ALA A 268 -7.59 7.09 13.94
C ALA A 268 -8.93 7.05 14.67
N THR A 269 -9.29 5.85 15.13
CA THR A 269 -10.44 5.61 16.02
C THR A 269 -10.26 6.23 17.41
N SER A 270 -9.01 6.46 17.84
CA SER A 270 -8.64 7.15 19.07
C SER A 270 -7.66 8.30 18.79
N GLU A 271 -7.85 9.43 19.49
CA GLU A 271 -6.99 10.62 19.37
C GLU A 271 -5.56 10.32 19.88
N GLU A 272 -5.44 9.57 20.99
CA GLU A 272 -4.17 9.19 21.62
C GLU A 272 -3.23 8.41 20.68
N LEU A 273 -3.78 7.70 19.69
CA LEU A 273 -3.01 6.93 18.71
C LEU A 273 -2.21 7.85 17.76
N ILE A 274 -2.72 9.05 17.46
CA ILE A 274 -2.14 9.97 16.46
C ILE A 274 -1.58 11.27 17.05
N ASP A 275 -1.72 11.50 18.36
CA ASP A 275 -1.27 12.72 19.04
C ASP A 275 0.22 13.03 18.79
N ASP A 276 1.05 11.99 18.87
CA ASP A 276 2.52 12.10 18.74
C ASP A 276 3.02 11.85 17.31
N ILE A 277 2.14 11.75 16.30
CA ILE A 277 2.55 11.58 14.91
C ILE A 277 2.66 12.97 14.25
N GLU A 278 3.88 13.46 14.09
CA GLU A 278 4.16 14.73 13.39
C GLU A 278 4.60 14.49 11.94
N SER A 279 5.20 13.33 11.68
CA SER A 279 5.78 12.94 10.39
C SER A 279 5.55 11.46 10.08
N VAL A 280 5.69 11.07 8.81
CA VAL A 280 5.77 9.66 8.37
C VAL A 280 6.83 8.83 9.13
N LEU A 281 7.83 9.49 9.73
CA LEU A 281 8.85 8.85 10.58
C LEU A 281 8.29 8.37 11.94
N ASP A 282 7.24 9.01 12.44
CA ASP A 282 6.71 8.76 13.78
C ASP A 282 5.68 7.61 13.81
N VAL A 283 5.16 7.22 12.65
CA VAL A 283 4.09 6.22 12.51
C VAL A 283 4.48 4.89 13.15
N ARG A 284 5.73 4.43 12.94
CA ARG A 284 6.24 3.22 13.59
C ARG A 284 6.12 3.30 15.11
N ALA A 285 6.58 4.40 15.71
CA ALA A 285 6.62 4.55 17.15
C ALA A 285 5.21 4.57 17.75
N ALA A 286 4.25 5.19 17.05
CA ALA A 286 2.84 5.14 17.44
C ALA A 286 2.26 3.72 17.39
N ILE A 287 2.53 2.97 16.31
CA ILE A 287 2.11 1.57 16.18
C ILE A 287 2.71 0.71 17.29
N GLU A 288 4.01 0.85 17.57
CA GLU A 288 4.69 0.07 18.61
C GLU A 288 4.15 0.41 20.01
N ARG A 289 3.94 1.69 20.31
CA ARG A 289 3.36 2.14 21.58
C ARG A 289 1.98 1.53 21.80
N GLU A 290 1.09 1.62 20.82
CA GLU A 290 -0.26 1.06 20.90
C GLU A 290 -0.21 -0.44 21.19
N LEU A 291 0.62 -1.15 20.44
CA LEU A 291 0.81 -2.60 20.58
C LEU A 291 1.43 -3.01 21.93
N GLU A 292 2.17 -2.13 22.60
CA GLU A 292 2.74 -2.37 23.93
C GLU A 292 1.76 -2.03 25.06
N THR A 293 0.88 -1.04 24.86
CA THR A 293 -0.09 -0.60 25.87
C THR A 293 -1.38 -1.41 25.85
N GLY A 294 -1.79 -1.92 24.68
CA GLY A 294 -2.99 -2.71 24.53
C GLY A 294 -2.81 -4.17 24.98
N ALA A 295 -3.88 -4.78 25.49
CA ALA A 295 -3.92 -6.23 25.73
C ALA A 295 -4.16 -6.98 24.41
N HIS A 296 -3.16 -6.98 23.53
CA HIS A 296 -3.20 -7.64 22.22
C HIS A 296 -3.04 -9.16 22.36
N ASP A 297 -4.08 -9.85 22.84
CA ASP A 297 -4.09 -11.30 22.95
C ASP A 297 -4.68 -11.95 21.68
N VAL A 298 -3.95 -12.92 21.12
CA VAL A 298 -4.46 -13.77 20.03
C VAL A 298 -5.32 -14.89 20.60
N VAL A 299 -6.57 -14.96 20.15
CA VAL A 299 -7.41 -16.13 20.43
C VAL A 299 -6.86 -17.31 19.64
N GLU A 300 -6.24 -18.28 20.33
CA GLU A 300 -5.94 -19.56 19.72
C GLU A 300 -7.25 -20.19 19.24
N SER A 301 -7.40 -20.29 17.92
CA SER A 301 -8.52 -20.96 17.30
C SER A 301 -8.52 -22.42 17.74
N THR A 302 -9.43 -22.79 18.64
CA THR A 302 -9.76 -24.17 19.00
C THR A 302 -10.50 -24.88 17.86
N ALA A 303 -10.00 -24.77 16.62
CA ALA A 303 -10.36 -25.67 15.55
C ALA A 303 -9.67 -27.00 15.84
N ASP A 304 -10.17 -27.66 16.89
CA ASP A 304 -9.82 -28.99 17.33
C ASP A 304 -9.99 -29.90 16.13
N THR A 305 -8.87 -30.33 15.57
CA THR A 305 -8.85 -31.13 14.34
C THR A 305 -9.09 -32.58 14.72
N THR A 306 -10.29 -32.88 15.21
CA THR A 306 -10.82 -34.25 15.21
C THR A 306 -11.78 -34.36 14.02
N THR A 307 -11.23 -34.33 12.81
CA THR A 307 -11.95 -34.81 11.64
C THR A 307 -11.87 -36.33 11.65
N ASP A 308 -12.99 -36.97 11.94
CA ASP A 308 -13.12 -38.43 11.81
C ASP A 308 -12.93 -38.80 10.33
N GLY A 309 -11.94 -39.65 10.03
CA GLY A 309 -11.51 -39.93 8.65
C GLY A 309 -12.64 -40.40 7.74
N GLU A 310 -13.61 -41.12 8.30
CA GLU A 310 -14.81 -41.58 7.57
C GLU A 310 -15.71 -40.43 7.08
N GLN A 311 -15.73 -39.30 7.78
CA GLN A 311 -16.55 -38.15 7.42
C GLN A 311 -15.89 -37.36 6.28
N SER A 312 -14.56 -37.30 6.24
CA SER A 312 -13.82 -36.67 5.15
C SER A 312 -13.95 -37.45 3.84
N ASP A 313 -13.92 -38.79 3.90
CA ASP A 313 -14.09 -39.64 2.71
C ASP A 313 -15.50 -39.55 2.12
N ARG A 314 -16.55 -39.49 2.95
CA ARG A 314 -17.93 -39.29 2.46
C ARG A 314 -18.13 -37.93 1.80
N VAL A 315 -17.51 -36.88 2.35
CA VAL A 315 -17.57 -35.54 1.74
C VAL A 315 -16.84 -35.54 0.40
N ARG A 316 -15.70 -36.23 0.30
CA ARG A 316 -14.97 -36.39 -0.96
C ARG A 316 -15.80 -37.11 -2.02
N GLU A 317 -16.38 -38.26 -1.68
CA GLU A 317 -17.22 -39.06 -2.59
C GLU A 317 -18.45 -38.26 -3.07
N GLN A 318 -19.08 -37.49 -2.17
CA GLN A 318 -20.18 -36.61 -2.53
C GLN A 318 -19.77 -35.46 -3.47
N LEU A 319 -18.55 -34.92 -3.32
CA LEU A 319 -18.04 -33.87 -4.21
C LEU A 319 -17.68 -34.43 -5.60
N GLU A 320 -17.17 -35.65 -5.68
CA GLU A 320 -16.97 -36.39 -6.94
C GLU A 320 -18.32 -36.67 -7.64
N ASP A 321 -19.33 -37.15 -6.90
CA ASP A 321 -20.67 -37.40 -7.43
C ASP A 321 -21.37 -36.13 -7.97
N LEU A 322 -21.06 -34.98 -7.38
CA LEU A 322 -21.55 -33.68 -7.82
C LEU A 322 -20.70 -33.05 -8.93
N GLY A 323 -19.58 -33.68 -9.32
CA GLY A 323 -18.69 -33.25 -10.40
C GLY A 323 -17.79 -32.05 -10.04
N TYR A 324 -17.54 -31.82 -8.75
CA TYR A 324 -16.59 -30.80 -8.30
C TYR A 324 -15.12 -31.30 -8.28
N MET A 325 -14.91 -32.61 -8.38
CA MET A 325 -13.61 -33.30 -8.53
C MET A 325 -13.72 -34.37 -9.62
#